data_AF-A0ABD3D5D5-F1
#
_entry.id   AF-A0ABD3D5D5-F1
#
_cell.length_a   1.000
_cell.length_b   1.000
_cell.length_c   1.000
_cell.angle_alpha   90.00
_cell.angle_beta   90.00
_cell.angle_gamma   90.00
#
_symmetry.space_group_name_H-M   'P 1'
#
loop_
_entity.id
_entity.type
_entity.pdbx_description
1 polymer ?
#
loop_
_entity_poly.entity_id
_entity_poly.type
_entity_poly.pdbx_seq_one_letter_code
_entity_poly.pdbx_strand_id
1 'polypeptide(L)'
;MSSCEGSFVDRIDLSEVVGTHDPDDRHLDSEMLLNLLQTTFCFVADDVLDAKHDEIAISDIDFTGSKEPISLIMYKISSEPNPNRKVIAAWGIYSLGTKLNSLCKELREYADKSQGQIETRLYDKLLHMFKENKDDNNQLTLKTLFASQNKFPFKNASSDKKCDIQELKNKVVILLISKPELFPIDKIFFLSQQTRYHHSNQTKPEEKYAIIWVPIIQTSSEWTHADKATFELVSNSLPWLSIRRPWLLNLTVINYMKQEWEFEKDPIMVVLDENGLVSNSNALDMVWIWGPTAFPFSASREKELWGEENWDLHLIINGINTLSSAWVDEGKNLCIFGSDNLDWIREINATIKKINSFGVQLELLYVGCKNPSEKNVNTIINIIEQEDLCNSLTLNKINLFWFRLEAIKKSIGRQNPISFRLYKISTEVSELLEMKSDQDWALIGGGLSTDVIKIDREKTKEFIDLFPLWSRNVARMGLVDGIRSAFEAQNFGDEKKCYESEMIPFEEGLIEDTMVCGSCKGYVEKFVLYKCDDE
;
A
#
# COMPACT_ATOMS: atom_id res chain seq x y z
N MET A 1 -64.50 -30.59 12.46
CA MET A 1 -63.51 -30.86 11.41
C MET A 1 -62.49 -29.76 11.48
N SER A 2 -61.32 -30.08 12.05
CA SER A 2 -60.13 -29.23 12.06
C SER A 2 -59.44 -29.41 10.71
N SER A 3 -59.18 -28.34 9.97
CA SER A 3 -58.14 -28.34 8.94
C SER A 3 -57.82 -26.92 8.45
N CYS A 4 -56.60 -26.50 8.80
CA CYS A 4 -55.67 -25.70 8.01
C CYS A 4 -56.06 -24.27 7.60
N GLU A 5 -56.19 -23.38 8.58
CA GLU A 5 -55.68 -22.01 8.46
C GLU A 5 -54.19 -22.03 8.82
N GLY A 6 -53.35 -22.40 7.85
CA GLY A 6 -51.90 -22.21 7.92
C GLY A 6 -51.52 -21.21 6.84
N SER A 7 -50.61 -20.29 7.14
CA SER A 7 -50.08 -19.39 6.12
C SER A 7 -49.38 -20.22 5.02
N PHE A 8 -49.33 -19.73 3.79
CA PHE A 8 -48.58 -20.38 2.69
C PHE A 8 -47.11 -20.67 3.09
N VAL A 9 -46.57 -19.87 4.01
CA VAL A 9 -45.25 -20.01 4.65
C VAL A 9 -45.11 -21.29 5.50
N ASP A 10 -46.21 -21.86 6.01
CA ASP A 10 -46.20 -23.08 6.84
C ASP A 10 -46.21 -24.38 6.00
N ARG A 11 -46.42 -24.30 4.68
CA ARG A 11 -46.56 -25.48 3.79
C ARG A 11 -45.44 -25.68 2.79
N ILE A 12 -44.72 -24.62 2.43
CA ILE A 12 -43.40 -24.73 1.81
C ILE A 12 -42.44 -24.52 2.96
N ASP A 13 -41.72 -25.57 3.37
CA ASP A 13 -40.74 -25.45 4.44
C ASP A 13 -39.51 -24.65 3.94
N LEU A 14 -39.70 -23.33 3.82
CA LEU A 14 -38.67 -22.35 3.52
C LEU A 14 -37.61 -22.33 4.62
N SER A 15 -37.92 -22.87 5.81
CA SER A 15 -36.96 -23.05 6.90
C SER A 15 -36.02 -24.24 6.65
N GLU A 16 -36.49 -25.28 5.97
CA GLU A 16 -35.64 -26.39 5.47
C GLU A 16 -34.62 -25.91 4.43
N VAL A 17 -35.01 -25.02 3.51
CA VAL A 17 -34.10 -24.39 2.52
C VAL A 17 -32.99 -23.57 3.21
N VAL A 18 -33.30 -22.95 4.35
CA VAL A 18 -32.32 -22.23 5.20
C VAL A 18 -31.45 -23.21 6.01
N GLY A 19 -31.99 -24.39 6.37
CA GLY A 19 -31.32 -25.41 7.18
C GLY A 19 -30.41 -26.37 6.41
N THR A 20 -30.64 -26.59 5.11
CA THR A 20 -29.92 -27.57 4.29
C THR A 20 -28.83 -26.97 3.39
N HIS A 21 -28.47 -25.69 3.56
CA HIS A 21 -27.45 -25.06 2.74
C HIS A 21 -26.08 -25.75 2.92
N ASP A 22 -25.45 -26.08 1.78
CA ASP A 22 -24.18 -26.77 1.59
C ASP A 22 -23.04 -26.17 2.47
N PRO A 23 -22.11 -26.98 3.03
CA PRO A 23 -21.08 -26.55 3.97
C PRO A 23 -19.93 -25.73 3.35
N ASP A 24 -20.07 -25.32 2.09
CA ASP A 24 -19.04 -24.63 1.31
C ASP A 24 -19.27 -23.10 1.16
N ASP A 25 -20.26 -22.53 1.87
CA ASP A 25 -20.49 -21.07 2.06
C ASP A 25 -20.67 -20.23 0.77
N ARG A 26 -20.94 -20.82 -0.40
CA ARG A 26 -20.69 -20.11 -1.68
C ARG A 26 -21.86 -19.87 -2.63
N HIS A 27 -23.00 -20.57 -2.56
CA HIS A 27 -24.12 -20.31 -3.48
C HIS A 27 -25.48 -20.70 -2.89
N LEU A 28 -26.50 -19.86 -3.11
CA LEU A 28 -27.91 -20.28 -3.04
C LEU A 28 -28.12 -21.40 -4.07
N ASP A 29 -28.62 -22.56 -3.65
CA ASP A 29 -28.83 -23.70 -4.53
C ASP A 29 -29.83 -23.33 -5.65
N SER A 30 -29.32 -23.25 -6.88
CA SER A 30 -30.11 -22.93 -8.08
C SER A 30 -31.22 -23.94 -8.35
N GLU A 31 -31.04 -25.19 -7.93
CA GLU A 31 -32.02 -26.27 -8.06
C GLU A 31 -33.14 -26.12 -7.02
N MET A 32 -32.82 -25.68 -5.81
CA MET A 32 -33.83 -25.26 -4.82
C MET A 32 -34.57 -23.99 -5.24
N LEU A 33 -33.90 -23.01 -5.82
CA LEU A 33 -34.52 -21.80 -6.38
C LEU A 33 -35.47 -22.13 -7.55
N LEU A 34 -35.06 -23.05 -8.41
CA LEU A 34 -35.89 -23.60 -9.50
C LEU A 34 -37.06 -24.42 -8.97
N ASN A 35 -36.86 -25.27 -7.96
CA ASN A 35 -37.93 -26.02 -7.30
C ASN A 35 -38.91 -25.10 -6.57
N LEU A 36 -38.43 -24.02 -5.96
CA LEU A 36 -39.28 -23.02 -5.31
C LEU A 36 -40.10 -22.26 -6.36
N LEU A 37 -39.47 -21.83 -7.46
CA LEU A 37 -40.17 -21.23 -8.60
C LEU A 37 -41.21 -22.21 -9.18
N GLN A 38 -40.84 -23.47 -9.42
CA GLN A 38 -41.72 -24.49 -9.98
C GLN A 38 -42.89 -24.81 -9.04
N THR A 39 -42.65 -24.95 -7.74
CA THR A 39 -43.68 -25.17 -6.71
C THR A 39 -44.63 -23.97 -6.63
N THR A 40 -44.09 -22.76 -6.74
CA THR A 40 -44.88 -21.52 -6.78
C THR A 40 -45.75 -21.46 -8.04
N PHE A 41 -45.24 -21.84 -9.21
CA PHE A 41 -46.02 -21.94 -10.44
C PHE A 41 -47.11 -23.02 -10.37
N CYS A 42 -46.82 -24.19 -9.79
CA CYS A 42 -47.79 -25.26 -9.58
C CYS A 42 -48.91 -24.86 -8.62
N PHE A 43 -48.58 -24.18 -7.50
CA PHE A 43 -49.57 -23.73 -6.53
C PHE A 43 -50.49 -22.63 -7.08
N VAL A 44 -49.93 -21.73 -7.89
CA VAL A 44 -50.70 -20.70 -8.60
C VAL A 44 -51.64 -21.34 -9.65
N ALA A 45 -51.27 -22.48 -10.24
CA ALA A 45 -52.12 -23.23 -11.15
C ALA A 45 -53.23 -24.02 -10.42
N ASP A 46 -52.95 -24.58 -9.24
CA ASP A 46 -53.91 -25.34 -8.43
C ASP A 46 -54.94 -24.45 -7.71
N ASP A 47 -54.58 -23.27 -7.21
CA ASP A 47 -55.54 -22.34 -6.57
C ASP A 47 -56.55 -21.75 -7.58
N VAL A 48 -56.18 -21.66 -8.86
CA VAL A 48 -57.11 -21.31 -9.95
C VAL A 48 -58.17 -22.41 -10.15
N LEU A 49 -57.87 -23.65 -9.75
CA LEU A 49 -58.81 -24.77 -9.76
C LEU A 49 -59.72 -24.79 -8.52
N ASP A 50 -59.25 -24.31 -7.36
CA ASP A 50 -60.00 -24.31 -6.08
C ASP A 50 -60.91 -23.08 -5.87
N ALA A 51 -60.72 -21.98 -6.60
CA ALA A 51 -61.67 -20.86 -6.63
C ALA A 51 -63.02 -21.19 -7.34
N LYS A 52 -63.33 -22.48 -7.52
CA LYS A 52 -64.51 -23.03 -8.22
C LYS A 52 -65.77 -23.19 -7.37
N HIS A 53 -65.82 -22.67 -6.13
CA HIS A 53 -66.92 -22.99 -5.22
C HIS A 53 -68.03 -21.96 -5.00
N ASP A 54 -68.08 -20.84 -5.70
CA ASP A 54 -69.30 -20.02 -5.76
C ASP A 54 -69.78 -19.82 -7.21
N GLU A 55 -71.06 -20.14 -7.42
CA GLU A 55 -71.74 -20.38 -8.69
C GLU A 55 -71.60 -19.26 -9.75
N ILE A 56 -71.04 -19.60 -10.90
CA ILE A 56 -71.60 -19.49 -12.27
C ILE A 56 -70.60 -20.19 -13.21
N ALA A 57 -71.06 -21.21 -13.93
CA ALA A 57 -70.27 -22.15 -14.74
C ALA A 57 -69.06 -21.54 -15.49
N ILE A 58 -67.86 -21.78 -14.95
CA ILE A 58 -66.53 -21.51 -15.55
C ILE A 58 -66.00 -22.80 -16.22
N SER A 59 -66.81 -23.49 -17.02
CA SER A 59 -66.42 -24.81 -17.58
C SER A 59 -65.73 -24.76 -18.93
N ASP A 60 -65.72 -23.61 -19.64
CA ASP A 60 -65.44 -23.65 -21.09
C ASP A 60 -64.22 -22.81 -21.54
N ILE A 61 -63.45 -22.21 -20.64
CA ILE A 61 -62.18 -21.57 -21.02
C ILE A 61 -61.05 -22.22 -20.24
N ASP A 62 -60.52 -23.26 -20.86
CA ASP A 62 -59.34 -23.99 -20.41
C ASP A 62 -58.08 -23.11 -20.59
N PHE A 63 -57.57 -22.59 -19.47
CA PHE A 63 -56.25 -21.95 -19.41
C PHE A 63 -55.15 -22.93 -19.00
N THR A 64 -55.50 -24.17 -18.67
CA THR A 64 -54.53 -25.17 -18.20
C THR A 64 -53.87 -25.85 -19.40
N GLY A 65 -52.71 -25.33 -19.79
CA GLY A 65 -51.84 -25.96 -20.80
C GLY A 65 -51.66 -25.19 -22.11
N SER A 66 -52.12 -23.95 -22.22
CA SER A 66 -51.91 -23.14 -23.42
C SER A 66 -50.47 -22.62 -23.51
N LYS A 67 -49.72 -23.01 -24.55
CA LYS A 67 -48.43 -22.41 -24.96
C LYS A 67 -48.60 -21.03 -25.64
N GLU A 68 -49.75 -20.39 -25.50
CA GLU A 68 -50.03 -19.14 -26.20
C GLU A 68 -49.44 -17.93 -25.45
N PRO A 69 -48.86 -16.95 -26.16
CA PRO A 69 -48.45 -15.68 -25.58
C PRO A 69 -49.59 -14.97 -24.85
N ILE A 70 -49.30 -14.34 -23.70
CA ILE A 70 -50.28 -13.55 -22.92
C ILE A 70 -51.00 -12.51 -23.81
N SER A 71 -50.33 -11.95 -24.81
CA SER A 71 -50.91 -11.02 -25.79
C SER A 71 -52.05 -11.63 -26.62
N LEU A 72 -51.98 -12.92 -26.95
CA LEU A 72 -53.03 -13.67 -27.67
C LEU A 72 -54.22 -14.00 -26.76
N ILE A 73 -53.95 -14.29 -25.48
CA ILE A 73 -54.99 -14.49 -24.47
C ILE A 73 -55.78 -13.18 -24.23
N MET A 74 -55.09 -12.06 -24.10
CA MET A 74 -55.72 -10.74 -23.96
C MET A 74 -56.54 -10.35 -25.19
N TYR A 75 -56.09 -10.70 -26.40
CA TYR A 75 -56.83 -10.49 -27.64
C TYR A 75 -58.12 -11.31 -27.71
N LYS A 76 -58.08 -12.59 -27.30
CA LYS A 76 -59.26 -13.47 -27.22
C LYS A 76 -60.29 -12.96 -26.21
N ILE A 77 -59.83 -12.48 -25.05
CA ILE A 77 -60.72 -11.87 -24.04
C ILE A 77 -61.34 -10.57 -24.56
N SER A 78 -60.58 -9.74 -25.28
CA SER A 78 -61.09 -8.50 -25.90
C SER A 78 -62.12 -8.77 -27.01
N SER A 79 -62.03 -9.92 -27.69
CA SER A 79 -62.95 -10.33 -28.76
C SER A 79 -64.17 -11.13 -28.27
N GLU A 80 -64.27 -11.47 -26.98
CA GLU A 80 -65.39 -12.23 -26.40
C GLU A 80 -66.74 -11.46 -26.50
N PRO A 81 -67.80 -12.00 -27.12
CA PRO A 81 -69.03 -11.26 -27.34
C PRO A 81 -69.88 -11.04 -26.08
N ASN A 82 -69.67 -11.85 -25.03
CA ASN A 82 -70.42 -11.73 -23.77
C ASN A 82 -69.71 -10.78 -22.77
N PRO A 83 -70.32 -9.64 -22.42
CA PRO A 83 -69.70 -8.64 -21.55
C PRO A 83 -69.44 -9.15 -20.12
N ASN A 84 -70.27 -10.04 -19.57
CA ASN A 84 -70.02 -10.61 -18.24
C ASN A 84 -68.81 -11.55 -18.25
N ARG A 85 -68.66 -12.38 -19.29
CA ARG A 85 -67.48 -13.26 -19.44
C ARG A 85 -66.19 -12.46 -19.63
N LYS A 86 -66.24 -11.34 -20.36
CA LYS A 86 -65.13 -10.39 -20.49
C LYS A 86 -64.66 -9.84 -19.15
N VAL A 87 -65.59 -9.36 -18.34
CA VAL A 87 -65.28 -8.77 -17.03
C VAL A 87 -64.70 -9.82 -16.10
N ILE A 88 -65.27 -11.03 -16.05
CA ILE A 88 -64.78 -12.13 -15.23
C ILE A 88 -63.37 -12.55 -15.65
N ALA A 89 -63.11 -12.74 -16.94
CA ALA A 89 -61.79 -13.12 -17.44
C ALA A 89 -60.74 -12.02 -17.20
N ALA A 90 -61.11 -10.74 -17.37
CA ALA A 90 -60.23 -9.61 -17.06
C ALA A 90 -59.90 -9.53 -15.56
N TRP A 91 -60.88 -9.76 -14.67
CA TRP A 91 -60.66 -9.83 -13.22
C TRP A 91 -59.77 -11.01 -12.82
N GLY A 92 -59.97 -12.19 -13.44
CA GLY A 92 -59.13 -13.36 -13.20
C GLY A 92 -57.66 -13.11 -13.55
N ILE A 93 -57.39 -12.50 -14.71
CA ILE A 93 -56.02 -12.12 -15.11
C ILE A 93 -55.45 -11.04 -14.18
N TYR A 94 -56.25 -10.04 -13.81
CA TYR A 94 -55.82 -9.00 -12.89
C TYR A 94 -55.43 -9.58 -11.52
N SER A 95 -56.27 -10.45 -10.96
CA SER A 95 -56.03 -11.15 -9.68
C SER A 95 -54.78 -12.05 -9.74
N LEU A 96 -54.60 -12.78 -10.85
CA LEU A 96 -53.41 -13.60 -11.05
C LEU A 96 -52.13 -12.73 -11.14
N GLY A 97 -52.21 -11.62 -11.88
CA GLY A 97 -51.11 -10.66 -12.02
C GLY A 97 -50.73 -10.01 -10.70
N THR A 98 -51.69 -9.62 -9.86
CA THR A 98 -51.42 -9.05 -8.54
C THR A 98 -50.81 -10.09 -7.59
N LYS A 99 -51.28 -11.35 -7.62
CA LYS A 99 -50.73 -12.44 -6.80
C LYS A 99 -49.31 -12.81 -7.22
N LEU A 100 -49.04 -12.95 -8.53
CA LEU A 100 -47.68 -13.16 -9.06
C LEU A 100 -46.74 -12.02 -8.66
N ASN A 101 -47.20 -10.78 -8.73
CA ASN A 101 -46.38 -9.64 -8.33
C ASN A 101 -46.06 -9.63 -6.83
N SER A 102 -47.02 -10.04 -5.97
CA SER A 102 -46.77 -10.22 -4.53
C SER A 102 -45.70 -11.27 -4.27
N LEU A 103 -45.83 -12.44 -4.91
CA LEU A 103 -44.87 -13.53 -4.77
C LEU A 103 -43.47 -13.16 -5.29
N CYS A 104 -43.39 -12.48 -6.44
CA CYS A 104 -42.12 -11.95 -6.95
C CYS A 104 -41.46 -10.96 -5.99
N LYS A 105 -42.26 -10.13 -5.29
CA LYS A 105 -41.77 -9.20 -4.29
C LYS A 105 -41.24 -9.95 -3.06
N GLU A 106 -42.00 -10.92 -2.55
CA GLU A 106 -41.59 -11.76 -1.41
C GLU A 106 -40.31 -12.54 -1.73
N LEU A 107 -40.23 -13.19 -2.89
CA LEU A 107 -39.04 -13.91 -3.33
C LEU A 107 -37.81 -12.99 -3.42
N ARG A 108 -38.00 -11.75 -3.89
CA ARG A 108 -36.91 -10.76 -3.92
C ARG A 108 -36.46 -10.41 -2.51
N GLU A 109 -37.40 -10.12 -1.60
CA GLU A 109 -37.08 -9.82 -0.21
C GLU A 109 -36.35 -10.99 0.48
N TYR A 110 -36.75 -12.24 0.20
CA TYR A 110 -36.06 -13.44 0.68
C TYR A 110 -34.67 -13.60 0.09
N ALA A 111 -34.51 -13.40 -1.22
CA ALA A 111 -33.21 -13.47 -1.89
C ALA A 111 -32.25 -12.40 -1.33
N ASP A 112 -32.73 -11.16 -1.18
CA ASP A 112 -31.97 -10.05 -0.60
C ASP A 112 -31.55 -10.35 0.85
N LYS A 113 -32.47 -10.89 1.67
CA LYS A 113 -32.17 -11.28 3.05
C LYS A 113 -31.13 -12.41 3.12
N SER A 114 -31.27 -13.42 2.26
CA SER A 114 -30.34 -14.55 2.21
C SER A 114 -28.95 -14.13 1.75
N GLN A 115 -28.89 -13.27 0.72
CA GLN A 115 -27.66 -12.65 0.26
C GLN A 115 -26.98 -11.86 1.39
N GLY A 116 -27.73 -11.03 2.12
CA GLY A 116 -27.20 -10.28 3.27
C GLY A 116 -26.64 -11.18 4.38
N GLN A 117 -27.27 -12.33 4.65
CA GLN A 117 -26.75 -13.32 5.60
C GLN A 117 -25.45 -13.98 5.12
N ILE A 118 -25.35 -14.34 3.84
CA ILE A 118 -24.13 -14.89 3.23
C ILE A 118 -22.99 -13.87 3.34
N GLU A 119 -23.26 -12.61 3.01
CA GLU A 119 -22.27 -11.54 3.08
C GLU A 119 -21.80 -11.30 4.52
N THR A 120 -22.71 -11.32 5.49
CA THR A 120 -22.35 -11.16 6.91
C THR A 120 -21.48 -12.32 7.39
N ARG A 121 -21.87 -13.57 7.08
CA ARG A 121 -21.08 -14.76 7.44
C ARG A 121 -19.70 -14.74 6.80
N LEU A 122 -19.58 -14.33 5.54
CA LEU A 122 -18.30 -14.20 4.86
C LEU A 122 -17.43 -13.11 5.52
N TYR A 123 -18.02 -11.98 5.88
CA TYR A 123 -17.31 -10.90 6.58
C TYR A 123 -16.77 -11.38 7.94
N ASP A 124 -17.61 -12.04 8.74
CA ASP A 124 -17.23 -12.61 10.04
C ASP A 124 -16.14 -13.68 9.89
N LYS A 125 -16.22 -14.51 8.85
CA LYS A 125 -15.21 -15.51 8.51
C LYS A 125 -13.87 -14.86 8.18
N LEU A 126 -13.85 -13.77 7.40
CA LEU A 126 -12.64 -13.01 7.10
C LEU A 126 -12.04 -12.40 8.38
N LEU A 127 -12.87 -11.78 9.23
CA LEU A 127 -12.44 -11.24 10.52
C LEU A 127 -11.79 -12.29 11.42
N HIS A 128 -12.39 -13.47 11.54
CA HIS A 128 -11.85 -14.55 12.36
C HIS A 128 -10.55 -15.11 11.77
N MET A 129 -10.53 -15.37 10.46
CA MET A 129 -9.41 -16.00 9.76
C MET A 129 -8.10 -15.23 9.89
N PHE A 130 -8.15 -13.90 9.80
CA PHE A 130 -6.95 -13.07 9.93
C PHE A 130 -6.53 -12.80 11.39
N LYS A 131 -7.38 -13.13 12.37
CA LYS A 131 -7.04 -13.05 13.81
C LYS A 131 -6.44 -14.36 14.32
N GLU A 132 -7.05 -15.48 13.97
CA GLU A 132 -6.65 -16.81 14.38
C GLU A 132 -6.77 -17.75 13.18
N ASN A 133 -5.66 -17.94 12.45
CA ASN A 133 -5.60 -19.01 11.47
C ASN A 133 -5.10 -20.29 12.12
N LYS A 134 -5.89 -21.35 12.01
CA LYS A 134 -5.56 -22.68 12.53
C LYS A 134 -4.95 -23.60 11.47
N ASP A 135 -4.86 -23.12 10.23
CA ASP A 135 -4.28 -23.88 9.13
C ASP A 135 -2.76 -23.77 9.07
N ASP A 136 -2.13 -24.86 8.63
CA ASP A 136 -0.67 -24.97 8.47
C ASP A 136 -0.12 -24.22 7.25
N ASN A 137 -0.97 -23.50 6.48
CA ASN A 137 -0.55 -22.75 5.28
C ASN A 137 -1.62 -21.75 4.80
N ASN A 138 -1.19 -20.84 3.90
CA ASN A 138 -1.99 -19.76 3.33
C ASN A 138 -3.17 -20.16 2.39
N GLN A 139 -3.44 -21.44 2.17
CA GLN A 139 -4.34 -21.87 1.09
C GLN A 139 -5.81 -21.56 1.38
N LEU A 140 -6.29 -21.72 2.61
CA LEU A 140 -7.68 -21.38 2.96
C LEU A 140 -7.92 -19.89 2.80
N THR A 141 -6.98 -19.06 3.26
CA THR A 141 -7.04 -17.61 3.12
C THR A 141 -7.15 -17.19 1.66
N LEU A 142 -6.24 -17.65 0.81
CA LEU A 142 -6.23 -17.30 -0.60
C LEU A 142 -7.47 -17.82 -1.34
N LYS A 143 -7.99 -19.00 -0.97
CA LYS A 143 -9.24 -19.54 -1.53
C LYS A 143 -10.44 -18.69 -1.13
N THR A 144 -10.51 -18.26 0.11
CA THR A 144 -11.61 -17.43 0.62
C THR A 144 -11.60 -16.05 -0.03
N LEU A 145 -10.42 -15.47 -0.25
CA LEU A 145 -10.28 -14.19 -0.96
C LEU A 145 -10.59 -14.28 -2.46
N PHE A 146 -10.13 -15.33 -3.16
CA PHE A 146 -10.05 -15.31 -4.64
C PHE A 146 -10.69 -16.48 -5.38
N ALA A 147 -10.93 -17.64 -4.74
CA ALA A 147 -11.36 -18.85 -5.44
C ALA A 147 -12.88 -18.98 -5.63
N SER A 148 -13.69 -18.09 -5.05
CA SER A 148 -15.15 -18.23 -5.04
C SER A 148 -15.79 -18.26 -6.43
N GLN A 149 -15.13 -17.75 -7.48
CA GLN A 149 -15.71 -17.68 -8.83
C GLN A 149 -14.82 -18.22 -9.96
N ASN A 150 -13.60 -18.68 -9.67
CA ASN A 150 -12.68 -19.16 -10.71
C ASN A 150 -11.63 -20.12 -10.14
N LYS A 151 -11.50 -21.30 -10.77
CA LYS A 151 -10.50 -22.33 -10.43
C LYS A 151 -9.06 -21.81 -10.54
N PHE A 152 -8.80 -20.89 -11.45
CA PHE A 152 -7.48 -20.27 -11.64
C PHE A 152 -7.61 -18.76 -11.55
N PRO A 153 -7.56 -18.20 -10.34
CA PRO A 153 -7.89 -16.79 -10.11
C PRO A 153 -6.81 -15.84 -10.60
N PHE A 154 -5.57 -16.31 -10.83
CA PHE A 154 -4.44 -15.45 -11.17
C PHE A 154 -3.97 -15.62 -12.62
N LYS A 155 -3.41 -14.54 -13.17
CA LYS A 155 -2.68 -14.51 -14.44
C LYS A 155 -1.30 -13.88 -14.24
N ASN A 156 -0.34 -14.33 -15.03
CA ASN A 156 1.02 -13.78 -15.10
C ASN A 156 1.18 -13.03 -16.43
N ALA A 157 1.80 -11.86 -16.43
CA ALA A 157 2.10 -11.10 -17.65
C ALA A 157 2.96 -11.89 -18.65
N SER A 158 3.90 -12.69 -18.15
CA SER A 158 4.94 -13.36 -18.95
C SER A 158 4.43 -14.61 -19.66
N SER A 159 3.30 -15.15 -19.23
CA SER A 159 2.69 -16.31 -19.83
C SER A 159 1.20 -16.25 -19.58
N ASP A 160 0.40 -16.40 -20.63
CA ASP A 160 -1.07 -16.55 -20.56
C ASP A 160 -1.53 -17.81 -19.77
N LYS A 161 -0.59 -18.45 -19.06
CA LYS A 161 -0.80 -19.54 -18.13
C LYS A 161 -1.68 -19.08 -16.99
N LYS A 162 -2.67 -19.92 -16.72
CA LYS A 162 -3.53 -19.89 -15.55
C LYS A 162 -2.71 -20.32 -14.34
N CYS A 163 -2.61 -19.47 -13.33
CA CYS A 163 -1.91 -19.79 -12.08
C CYS A 163 -2.91 -20.25 -11.02
N ASP A 164 -2.60 -21.39 -10.39
CA ASP A 164 -3.38 -21.94 -9.26
C ASP A 164 -2.91 -21.33 -7.93
N ILE A 165 -3.81 -21.23 -6.96
CA ILE A 165 -3.49 -20.88 -5.57
C ILE A 165 -2.46 -21.85 -4.98
N GLN A 166 -2.45 -23.12 -5.43
CA GLN A 166 -1.45 -24.11 -4.99
C GLN A 166 0.01 -23.68 -5.25
N GLU A 167 0.27 -22.88 -6.28
CA GLU A 167 1.62 -22.38 -6.60
C GLU A 167 2.16 -21.40 -5.55
N LEU A 168 1.27 -20.86 -4.71
CA LEU A 168 1.57 -19.90 -3.65
C LEU A 168 1.70 -20.55 -2.27
N LYS A 169 1.53 -21.87 -2.18
CA LYS A 169 1.58 -22.59 -0.91
C LYS A 169 2.94 -22.37 -0.21
N ASN A 170 2.89 -22.05 1.08
CA ASN A 170 4.05 -21.79 1.94
C ASN A 170 4.95 -20.64 1.45
N LYS A 171 4.38 -19.67 0.73
CA LYS A 171 5.05 -18.42 0.36
C LYS A 171 4.45 -17.26 1.12
N VAL A 172 5.28 -16.25 1.40
CA VAL A 172 4.78 -14.92 1.78
C VAL A 172 4.05 -14.32 0.58
N VAL A 173 2.82 -13.87 0.77
CA VAL A 173 2.00 -13.28 -0.31
C VAL A 173 1.76 -11.80 -0.02
N ILE A 174 2.23 -10.95 -0.93
CA ILE A 174 2.04 -9.50 -0.84
C ILE A 174 0.90 -9.11 -1.77
N LEU A 175 -0.19 -8.61 -1.21
CA LEU A 175 -1.33 -8.10 -1.95
C LEU A 175 -1.11 -6.60 -2.23
N LEU A 176 -0.81 -6.26 -3.47
CA LEU A 176 -0.80 -4.88 -3.93
C LEU A 176 -2.23 -4.47 -4.27
N ILE A 177 -2.85 -3.70 -3.39
CA ILE A 177 -4.23 -3.23 -3.53
C ILE A 177 -4.20 -1.78 -4.03
N SER A 178 -4.87 -1.50 -5.14
CA SER A 178 -4.87 -0.17 -5.75
C SER A 178 -6.12 0.05 -6.60
N LYS A 179 -6.26 1.25 -7.17
CA LYS A 179 -7.16 1.48 -8.29
C LYS A 179 -6.65 0.79 -9.57
N PRO A 180 -7.50 0.59 -10.60
CA PRO A 180 -7.06 0.07 -11.91
C PRO A 180 -5.99 0.96 -12.55
N GLU A 181 -6.12 2.26 -12.38
CA GLU A 181 -5.06 3.25 -12.59
C GLU A 181 -4.12 3.16 -11.37
N LEU A 182 -2.99 2.47 -11.55
CA LEU A 182 -2.04 2.17 -10.47
C LEU A 182 -1.22 3.40 -10.07
N PHE A 183 0.10 3.37 -10.24
CA PHE A 183 0.98 4.51 -10.07
C PHE A 183 1.31 5.15 -11.43
N PRO A 184 1.82 6.39 -11.46
CA PRO A 184 2.58 6.88 -12.63
C PRO A 184 3.64 5.85 -13.04
N ILE A 185 3.91 5.74 -14.34
CA ILE A 185 4.78 4.70 -14.92
C ILE A 185 6.14 4.62 -14.21
N ASP A 186 6.73 5.76 -13.84
CA ASP A 186 8.03 5.81 -13.16
C ASP A 186 8.01 5.11 -11.79
N LYS A 187 6.92 5.25 -11.04
CA LYS A 187 6.73 4.56 -9.75
C LYS A 187 6.47 3.07 -9.95
N ILE A 188 5.74 2.67 -11.00
CA ILE A 188 5.59 1.25 -11.37
C ILE A 188 6.95 0.63 -11.66
N PHE A 189 7.76 1.31 -12.47
CA PHE A 189 9.09 0.86 -12.83
C PHE A 189 9.99 0.73 -11.61
N PHE A 190 9.96 1.69 -10.69
CA PHE A 190 10.72 1.58 -9.44
C PHE A 190 10.23 0.44 -8.56
N LEU A 191 8.91 0.28 -8.40
CA LEU A 191 8.36 -0.81 -7.62
C LEU A 191 8.78 -2.15 -8.21
N SER A 192 8.79 -2.25 -9.54
CA SER A 192 9.25 -3.44 -10.25
C SER A 192 10.73 -3.74 -9.99
N GLN A 193 11.58 -2.71 -9.85
CA GLN A 193 12.99 -2.89 -9.50
C GLN A 193 13.15 -3.29 -8.03
N GLN A 194 12.48 -2.60 -7.10
CA GLN A 194 12.57 -2.86 -5.65
C GLN A 194 11.98 -4.21 -5.24
N THR A 195 11.15 -4.81 -6.10
CA THR A 195 10.55 -6.13 -5.88
C THR A 195 11.24 -7.25 -6.66
N ARG A 196 12.19 -6.91 -7.55
CA ARG A 196 13.04 -7.87 -8.24
C ARG A 196 14.28 -8.15 -7.41
N TYR A 197 14.43 -9.39 -7.01
CA TYR A 197 15.56 -9.81 -6.21
C TYR A 197 16.76 -10.10 -7.13
N HIS A 198 17.74 -9.20 -7.12
CA HIS A 198 19.01 -9.37 -7.80
C HIS A 198 20.08 -9.77 -6.78
N HIS A 199 20.20 -11.06 -6.47
CA HIS A 199 21.42 -11.58 -5.85
C HIS A 199 21.91 -12.79 -6.63
N SER A 200 23.16 -12.72 -7.05
CA SER A 200 23.79 -13.62 -8.02
C SER A 200 24.24 -14.94 -7.43
N ASN A 201 24.03 -15.22 -6.14
CA ASN A 201 24.40 -16.49 -5.52
C ASN A 201 23.42 -16.86 -4.39
N GLN A 202 22.90 -18.09 -4.47
CA GLN A 202 21.97 -18.78 -3.56
C GLN A 202 20.47 -18.60 -3.84
N THR A 203 19.84 -19.72 -4.25
CA THR A 203 18.39 -20.04 -4.34
C THR A 203 17.43 -18.93 -4.76
N LYS A 204 16.76 -19.15 -5.91
CA LYS A 204 15.80 -18.23 -6.52
C LYS A 204 14.79 -17.66 -5.50
N PRO A 205 14.78 -16.35 -5.26
CA PRO A 205 13.85 -15.64 -4.36
C PRO A 205 12.38 -15.73 -4.79
N GLU A 206 12.14 -15.96 -6.08
CA GLU A 206 10.83 -16.25 -6.68
C GLU A 206 10.14 -17.48 -6.05
N GLU A 207 10.87 -18.26 -5.25
CA GLU A 207 10.34 -19.38 -4.46
C GLU A 207 9.81 -18.96 -3.08
N LYS A 208 10.19 -17.82 -2.50
CA LYS A 208 9.88 -17.46 -1.10
C LYS A 208 8.70 -16.50 -0.93
N TYR A 209 8.48 -15.60 -1.89
CA TYR A 209 7.32 -14.70 -1.86
C TYR A 209 6.74 -14.47 -3.25
N ALA A 210 5.50 -14.01 -3.30
CA ALA A 210 4.81 -13.60 -4.51
C ALA A 210 4.04 -12.31 -4.28
N ILE A 211 3.99 -11.45 -5.31
CA ILE A 211 3.15 -10.25 -5.31
C ILE A 211 1.93 -10.52 -6.18
N ILE A 212 0.75 -10.18 -5.67
CA ILE A 212 -0.53 -10.26 -6.38
C ILE A 212 -1.12 -8.86 -6.47
N TRP A 213 -1.34 -8.38 -7.68
CA TRP A 213 -2.06 -7.14 -7.92
C TRP A 213 -3.58 -7.36 -7.83
N VAL A 214 -4.22 -6.60 -6.96
CA VAL A 214 -5.66 -6.60 -6.64
C VAL A 214 -6.23 -5.21 -6.95
N PRO A 215 -6.71 -4.96 -8.18
CA PRO A 215 -7.32 -3.68 -8.53
C PRO A 215 -8.76 -3.61 -8.01
N ILE A 216 -9.09 -2.51 -7.33
CA ILE A 216 -10.40 -2.23 -6.72
C ILE A 216 -10.92 -0.89 -7.22
N ILE A 217 -12.18 -0.86 -7.69
CA ILE A 217 -12.88 0.38 -8.03
C ILE A 217 -13.42 1.01 -6.74
N GLN A 218 -13.21 2.31 -6.57
CA GLN A 218 -13.54 2.99 -5.32
C GLN A 218 -15.04 3.25 -5.18
N THR A 219 -15.67 3.67 -6.26
CA THR A 219 -17.12 3.90 -6.35
C THR A 219 -17.85 2.57 -6.46
N SER A 220 -19.09 2.50 -5.96
CA SER A 220 -20.00 1.35 -6.13
C SER A 220 -20.45 1.14 -7.59
N SER A 221 -19.78 1.79 -8.55
CA SER A 221 -19.99 1.63 -9.97
C SER A 221 -19.34 0.35 -10.47
N GLU A 222 -20.02 -0.34 -11.37
CA GLU A 222 -19.48 -1.50 -12.07
C GLU A 222 -18.24 -1.14 -12.90
N TRP A 223 -17.41 -2.14 -13.18
CA TRP A 223 -16.26 -2.01 -14.08
C TRP A 223 -16.68 -1.59 -15.48
N THR A 224 -16.25 -0.41 -15.91
CA THR A 224 -16.50 0.08 -17.27
C THR A 224 -15.62 -0.66 -18.29
N HIS A 225 -15.93 -0.49 -19.58
CA HIS A 225 -15.06 -0.98 -20.66
C HIS A 225 -13.67 -0.33 -20.63
N ALA A 226 -13.58 0.95 -20.24
CA ALA A 226 -12.31 1.66 -20.11
C ALA A 226 -11.46 1.07 -18.96
N ASP A 227 -12.07 0.83 -17.80
CA ASP A 227 -11.37 0.21 -16.65
C ASP A 227 -10.78 -1.15 -17.01
N LYS A 228 -11.56 -1.98 -17.72
CA LYS A 228 -11.12 -3.30 -18.19
C LYS A 228 -9.96 -3.18 -19.18
N ALA A 229 -10.01 -2.23 -20.11
CA ALA A 229 -8.93 -2.00 -21.07
C ALA A 229 -7.64 -1.51 -20.38
N THR A 230 -7.74 -0.57 -19.45
CA THR A 230 -6.62 -0.09 -18.63
C THR A 230 -6.01 -1.23 -17.81
N PHE A 231 -6.85 -2.02 -17.16
CA PHE A 231 -6.40 -3.20 -16.41
C PHE A 231 -5.64 -4.19 -17.28
N GLU A 232 -6.15 -4.54 -18.47
CA GLU A 232 -5.47 -5.45 -19.38
C GLU A 232 -4.11 -4.91 -19.83
N LEU A 233 -4.01 -3.62 -20.16
CA LEU A 233 -2.74 -2.99 -20.55
C LEU A 233 -1.69 -3.05 -19.42
N VAL A 234 -2.10 -2.68 -18.20
CA VAL A 234 -1.19 -2.65 -17.05
C VAL A 234 -0.80 -4.07 -16.62
N SER A 235 -1.78 -4.97 -16.44
CA SER A 235 -1.53 -6.34 -15.97
C SER A 235 -0.64 -7.16 -16.90
N ASN A 236 -0.63 -6.88 -18.20
CA ASN A 236 0.26 -7.54 -19.17
C ASN A 236 1.69 -7.00 -19.17
N SER A 237 1.96 -5.91 -18.42
CA SER A 237 3.27 -5.26 -18.34
C SER A 237 3.94 -5.44 -16.96
N LEU A 238 3.20 -5.87 -15.94
CA LEU A 238 3.71 -6.03 -14.58
C LEU A 238 4.48 -7.34 -14.41
N PRO A 239 5.58 -7.37 -13.65
CA PRO A 239 6.30 -8.62 -13.37
C PRO A 239 5.61 -9.52 -12.33
N TRP A 240 4.50 -9.06 -11.74
CA TRP A 240 3.78 -9.73 -10.66
C TRP A 240 2.58 -10.53 -11.17
N LEU A 241 1.97 -11.34 -10.30
CA LEU A 241 0.67 -11.94 -10.57
C LEU A 241 -0.41 -10.85 -10.50
N SER A 242 -1.50 -11.06 -11.23
CA SER A 242 -2.71 -10.22 -11.13
C SER A 242 -3.96 -11.09 -11.09
N ILE A 243 -5.03 -10.60 -10.47
CA ILE A 243 -6.33 -11.28 -10.52
C ILE A 243 -6.83 -11.28 -11.97
N ARG A 244 -7.20 -12.45 -12.50
CA ARG A 244 -7.61 -12.62 -13.91
C ARG A 244 -8.89 -11.85 -14.26
N ARG A 245 -9.84 -11.78 -13.35
CA ARG A 245 -11.15 -11.14 -13.53
C ARG A 245 -11.54 -10.36 -12.28
N PRO A 246 -10.93 -9.19 -12.04
CA PRO A 246 -11.16 -8.43 -10.80
C PRO A 246 -12.61 -7.95 -10.63
N TRP A 247 -13.38 -7.81 -11.73
CA TRP A 247 -14.81 -7.51 -11.69
C TRP A 247 -15.70 -8.64 -11.14
N LEU A 248 -15.14 -9.83 -10.90
CA LEU A 248 -15.81 -10.96 -10.26
C LEU A 248 -15.39 -11.13 -8.79
N LEU A 249 -14.58 -10.21 -8.25
CA LEU A 249 -14.19 -10.25 -6.85
C LEU A 249 -15.42 -9.99 -5.97
N ASN A 250 -15.58 -10.79 -4.91
CA ASN A 250 -16.73 -10.70 -4.02
C ASN A 250 -16.76 -9.32 -3.32
N LEU A 251 -17.94 -8.67 -3.30
CA LEU A 251 -18.09 -7.32 -2.75
C LEU A 251 -17.80 -7.26 -1.24
N THR A 252 -18.13 -8.30 -0.48
CA THR A 252 -17.77 -8.44 0.94
C THR A 252 -16.26 -8.44 1.14
N VAL A 253 -15.51 -9.15 0.27
CA VAL A 253 -14.04 -9.15 0.31
C VAL A 253 -13.50 -7.74 0.03
N ILE A 254 -14.05 -7.04 -0.97
CA ILE A 254 -13.68 -5.65 -1.27
C ILE A 254 -13.95 -4.74 -0.07
N ASN A 255 -15.14 -4.85 0.54
CA ASN A 255 -15.53 -4.04 1.69
C ASN A 255 -14.64 -4.32 2.90
N TYR A 256 -14.27 -5.58 3.14
CA TYR A 256 -13.31 -5.98 4.16
C TYR A 256 -11.95 -5.29 3.92
N MET A 257 -11.41 -5.34 2.70
CA MET A 257 -10.14 -4.65 2.38
C MET A 257 -10.22 -3.13 2.59
N LYS A 258 -11.36 -2.51 2.28
CA LYS A 258 -11.57 -1.07 2.52
C LYS A 258 -11.66 -0.72 4.01
N GLN A 259 -12.37 -1.54 4.79
CA GLN A 259 -12.67 -1.25 6.20
C GLN A 259 -11.55 -1.69 7.15
N GLU A 260 -11.08 -2.93 7.03
CA GLU A 260 -10.14 -3.53 7.98
C GLU A 260 -8.67 -3.31 7.60
N TRP A 261 -8.38 -3.14 6.30
CA TRP A 261 -7.03 -2.79 5.83
C TRP A 261 -6.88 -1.31 5.44
N GLU A 262 -7.90 -0.50 5.74
CA GLU A 262 -7.91 0.96 5.57
C GLU A 262 -7.57 1.41 4.13
N PHE A 263 -7.96 0.63 3.12
CA PHE A 263 -7.79 1.02 1.72
C PHE A 263 -8.82 2.08 1.31
N GLU A 264 -8.35 3.33 1.16
CA GLU A 264 -9.19 4.44 0.66
C GLU A 264 -8.89 4.86 -0.78
N LYS A 265 -7.66 5.32 -1.05
CA LYS A 265 -7.29 5.88 -2.36
C LYS A 265 -5.89 5.50 -2.75
N ASP A 266 -4.96 5.67 -1.83
CA ASP A 266 -3.55 5.37 -2.07
C ASP A 266 -3.34 3.86 -2.08
N PRO A 267 -2.50 3.34 -2.99
CA PRO A 267 -2.20 1.92 -3.00
C PRO A 267 -1.56 1.47 -1.69
N ILE A 268 -1.86 0.23 -1.29
CA ILE A 268 -1.30 -0.41 -0.10
C ILE A 268 -0.72 -1.77 -0.47
N MET A 269 0.26 -2.23 0.31
CA MET A 269 0.82 -3.58 0.19
C MET A 269 0.57 -4.37 1.48
N VAL A 270 -0.48 -5.18 1.49
CA VAL A 270 -0.80 -6.05 2.63
C VAL A 270 0.01 -7.32 2.53
N VAL A 271 0.72 -7.69 3.60
CA VAL A 271 1.61 -8.85 3.61
C VAL A 271 0.96 -9.98 4.39
N LEU A 272 0.71 -11.08 3.69
CA LEU A 272 0.29 -12.35 4.27
C LEU A 272 1.53 -13.23 4.48
N ASP A 273 1.71 -13.76 5.68
CA ASP A 273 2.75 -14.74 5.95
C ASP A 273 2.48 -16.09 5.27
N GLU A 274 3.35 -17.07 5.48
CA GLU A 274 3.23 -18.41 4.89
C GLU A 274 1.98 -19.17 5.33
N ASN A 275 1.42 -18.80 6.50
CA ASN A 275 0.17 -19.33 7.04
C ASN A 275 -1.05 -18.52 6.56
N GLY A 276 -0.86 -17.40 5.86
CA GLY A 276 -1.95 -16.55 5.39
C GLY A 276 -2.49 -15.57 6.43
N LEU A 277 -1.74 -15.29 7.49
CA LEU A 277 -2.05 -14.23 8.47
C LEU A 277 -1.46 -12.90 8.03
N VAL A 278 -2.12 -11.79 8.40
CA VAL A 278 -1.60 -10.45 8.10
C VAL A 278 -0.41 -10.16 9.01
N SER A 279 0.79 -10.11 8.43
CA SER A 279 2.03 -9.77 9.11
C SER A 279 2.41 -8.29 8.98
N ASN A 280 1.84 -7.61 7.99
CA ASN A 280 1.91 -6.15 7.82
C ASN A 280 0.69 -5.65 7.03
N SER A 281 -0.01 -4.65 7.54
CA SER A 281 -1.16 -4.04 6.86
C SER A 281 -0.74 -3.12 5.71
N ASN A 282 0.49 -2.58 5.72
CA ASN A 282 0.99 -1.78 4.61
C ASN A 282 2.54 -1.74 4.56
N ALA A 283 3.14 -2.66 3.84
CA ALA A 283 4.58 -2.74 3.63
C ALA A 283 5.10 -1.85 2.47
N LEU A 284 4.24 -1.00 1.89
CA LEU A 284 4.60 -0.26 0.69
C LEU A 284 5.82 0.65 0.94
N ASP A 285 5.89 1.33 2.09
CA ASP A 285 7.04 2.16 2.45
C ASP A 285 8.30 1.31 2.67
N MET A 286 8.19 0.09 3.22
CA MET A 286 9.33 -0.81 3.36
C MET A 286 9.95 -1.16 2.01
N VAL A 287 9.13 -1.39 0.99
CA VAL A 287 9.60 -1.67 -0.38
C VAL A 287 10.32 -0.47 -0.96
N TRP A 288 9.85 0.75 -0.69
CA TRP A 288 10.50 1.97 -1.18
C TRP A 288 11.84 2.28 -0.49
N ILE A 289 11.98 1.89 0.78
CA ILE A 289 13.17 2.16 1.60
C ILE A 289 14.21 1.03 1.46
N TRP A 290 13.79 -0.23 1.49
CA TRP A 290 14.73 -1.35 1.58
C TRP A 290 14.62 -2.35 0.42
N GLY A 291 13.55 -2.28 -0.37
CA GLY A 291 13.35 -3.20 -1.48
C GLY A 291 13.44 -4.66 -1.04
N PRO A 292 14.31 -5.49 -1.66
CA PRO A 292 14.40 -6.91 -1.31
C PRO A 292 14.90 -7.19 0.12
N THR A 293 15.67 -6.28 0.74
CA THR A 293 16.21 -6.50 2.10
C THR A 293 15.14 -6.38 3.19
N ALA A 294 13.96 -5.84 2.84
CA ALA A 294 12.81 -5.79 3.71
C ALA A 294 12.10 -7.15 3.90
N PHE A 295 12.43 -8.20 3.13
CA PHE A 295 11.87 -9.54 3.33
C PHE A 295 12.04 -10.00 4.79
N PRO A 296 11.01 -10.56 5.45
CA PRO A 296 9.70 -10.99 4.92
C PRO A 296 8.60 -9.90 4.87
N PHE A 297 8.95 -8.62 4.93
CA PHE A 297 8.05 -7.47 4.85
C PHE A 297 7.05 -7.35 6.02
N SER A 298 7.31 -8.06 7.12
CA SER A 298 6.48 -7.98 8.34
C SER A 298 6.71 -6.67 9.08
N ALA A 299 5.73 -6.26 9.90
CA ALA A 299 5.87 -5.10 10.78
C ALA A 299 6.98 -5.29 11.84
N SER A 300 7.25 -6.54 12.26
CA SER A 300 8.40 -6.83 13.12
C SER A 300 9.72 -6.60 12.40
N ARG A 301 9.83 -6.99 11.14
CA ARG A 301 11.02 -6.77 10.31
C ARG A 301 11.28 -5.29 10.07
N GLU A 302 10.23 -4.49 9.87
CA GLU A 302 10.35 -3.02 9.77
C GLU A 302 11.00 -2.42 11.03
N LYS A 303 10.61 -2.88 12.22
CA LYS A 303 11.19 -2.44 13.49
C LYS A 303 12.66 -2.84 13.64
N GLU A 304 13.02 -4.04 13.21
CA GLU A 304 14.41 -4.52 13.21
C GLU A 304 15.29 -3.66 12.31
N LEU A 305 14.86 -3.40 11.07
CA LEU A 305 15.60 -2.57 10.11
C LEU A 305 15.84 -1.16 10.68
N TRP A 306 14.79 -0.52 11.21
CA TRP A 306 14.93 0.78 11.88
C TRP A 306 15.82 0.75 13.12
N GLY A 307 16.04 -0.40 13.74
CA GLY A 307 16.96 -0.57 14.86
C GLY A 307 18.43 -0.45 14.47
N GLU A 308 18.74 -0.68 13.20
CA GLU A 308 20.10 -0.72 12.64
C GLU A 308 20.43 0.54 11.81
N GLU A 309 19.41 1.22 11.28
CA GLU A 309 19.57 2.41 10.43
C GLU A 309 20.09 3.64 11.18
N ASN A 310 20.91 4.45 10.49
CA ASN A 310 21.39 5.76 10.93
C ASN A 310 21.07 6.83 9.88
N TRP A 311 21.21 8.10 10.27
CA TRP A 311 21.14 9.20 9.32
C TRP A 311 22.44 9.31 8.54
N ASP A 312 22.53 8.58 7.43
CA ASP A 312 23.68 8.59 6.54
C ASP A 312 23.28 8.76 5.06
N LEU A 313 24.26 8.93 4.18
CA LEU A 313 23.97 9.07 2.76
C LEU A 313 23.43 7.77 2.18
N HIS A 314 23.87 6.61 2.66
CA HIS A 314 23.40 5.32 2.17
C HIS A 314 21.89 5.19 2.31
N LEU A 315 21.30 5.52 3.46
CA LEU A 315 19.85 5.53 3.69
C LEU A 315 19.10 6.36 2.63
N ILE A 316 19.66 7.50 2.24
CA ILE A 316 19.02 8.48 1.34
C ILE A 316 19.14 8.05 -0.13
N ILE A 317 20.30 7.54 -0.57
CA ILE A 317 20.56 7.21 -2.00
C ILE A 317 20.47 5.73 -2.38
N ASN A 318 20.44 4.82 -1.41
CA ASN A 318 20.45 3.40 -1.71
C ASN A 318 19.25 2.99 -2.59
N GLY A 319 19.51 2.16 -3.59
CA GLY A 319 18.49 1.63 -4.51
C GLY A 319 17.97 2.63 -5.56
N ILE A 320 18.38 3.90 -5.54
CA ILE A 320 17.95 4.91 -6.54
C ILE A 320 18.82 4.86 -7.80
N ASN A 321 20.13 4.74 -7.63
CA ASN A 321 21.08 4.73 -8.72
C ASN A 321 22.23 3.74 -8.45
N THR A 322 22.56 2.92 -9.45
CA THR A 322 23.63 1.92 -9.35
C THR A 322 25.00 2.55 -9.06
N LEU A 323 25.27 3.72 -9.66
CA LEU A 323 26.52 4.45 -9.48
C LEU A 323 26.69 4.99 -8.05
N SER A 324 25.61 5.50 -7.45
CA SER A 324 25.68 6.05 -6.09
C SER A 324 25.86 4.95 -5.05
N SER A 325 25.25 3.77 -5.25
CA SER A 325 25.51 2.60 -4.39
C SER A 325 26.97 2.15 -4.48
N ALA A 326 27.54 2.07 -5.68
CA ALA A 326 28.95 1.68 -5.86
C ALA A 326 29.91 2.65 -5.15
N TRP A 327 29.66 3.96 -5.21
CA TRP A 327 30.50 4.94 -4.51
C TRP A 327 30.43 4.84 -2.99
N VAL A 328 29.25 4.52 -2.45
CA VAL A 328 29.08 4.26 -1.02
C VAL A 328 29.86 3.02 -0.60
N ASP A 329 29.74 1.93 -1.36
CA ASP A 329 30.43 0.66 -1.11
C ASP A 329 31.97 0.81 -1.22
N GLU A 330 32.44 1.66 -2.13
CA GLU A 330 33.85 2.02 -2.30
C GLU A 330 34.36 2.98 -1.21
N GLY A 331 33.48 3.48 -0.32
CA GLY A 331 33.83 4.41 0.76
C GLY A 331 34.22 5.81 0.29
N LYS A 332 33.76 6.23 -0.90
CA LYS A 332 34.04 7.57 -1.44
C LYS A 332 33.32 8.65 -0.64
N ASN A 333 33.88 9.85 -0.59
CA ASN A 333 33.14 10.99 -0.08
C ASN A 333 32.17 11.50 -1.14
N LEU A 334 30.97 11.85 -0.69
CA LEU A 334 29.86 12.21 -1.55
C LEU A 334 29.30 13.57 -1.12
N CYS A 335 28.96 14.38 -2.11
CA CYS A 335 28.19 15.61 -1.96
C CYS A 335 26.91 15.47 -2.78
N ILE A 336 25.78 15.33 -2.08
CA ILE A 336 24.45 15.23 -2.67
C ILE A 336 23.81 16.61 -2.55
N PHE A 337 23.29 17.17 -3.64
CA PHE A 337 22.72 18.51 -3.59
C PHE A 337 21.47 18.67 -4.45
N GLY A 338 20.60 19.57 -4.01
CA GLY A 338 19.36 19.93 -4.69
C GLY A 338 19.22 21.43 -4.85
N SER A 339 18.83 21.88 -6.05
CA SER A 339 18.64 23.29 -6.40
C SER A 339 17.90 23.43 -7.72
N ASP A 340 17.14 24.52 -7.90
CA ASP A 340 16.62 24.99 -9.19
C ASP A 340 17.37 26.22 -9.74
N ASN A 341 18.43 26.67 -9.04
CA ASN A 341 19.26 27.82 -9.38
C ASN A 341 20.53 27.38 -10.13
N LEU A 342 20.54 27.57 -11.45
CA LEU A 342 21.68 27.23 -12.31
C LEU A 342 22.99 27.90 -11.92
N ASP A 343 22.96 29.14 -11.44
CA ASP A 343 24.18 29.86 -11.09
C ASP A 343 24.83 29.26 -9.84
N TRP A 344 24.01 28.92 -8.85
CA TRP A 344 24.49 28.22 -7.66
C TRP A 344 24.97 26.79 -7.99
N ILE A 345 24.28 26.09 -8.88
CA ILE A 345 24.74 24.77 -9.38
C ILE A 345 26.13 24.89 -10.01
N ARG A 346 26.39 25.90 -10.85
CA ARG A 346 27.74 26.12 -11.41
C ARG A 346 28.75 26.47 -10.32
N GLU A 347 28.38 27.31 -9.36
CA GLU A 347 29.24 27.73 -8.24
C GLU A 347 29.68 26.54 -7.37
N ILE A 348 28.74 25.70 -6.93
CA ILE A 348 29.06 24.54 -6.10
C ILE A 348 29.93 23.53 -6.89
N ASN A 349 29.65 23.34 -8.18
CA ASN A 349 30.47 22.47 -9.03
C ASN A 349 31.90 22.98 -9.19
N ALA A 350 32.08 24.28 -9.48
CA ALA A 350 33.39 24.90 -9.57
C ALA A 350 34.16 24.80 -8.24
N THR A 351 33.46 25.01 -7.13
CA THR A 351 33.99 24.89 -5.78
C THR A 351 34.54 23.48 -5.51
N ILE A 352 33.76 22.45 -5.82
CA ILE A 352 34.19 21.08 -5.51
C ILE A 352 35.28 20.62 -6.48
N LYS A 353 35.24 21.02 -7.76
CA LYS A 353 36.36 20.80 -8.69
C LYS A 353 37.66 21.42 -8.16
N LYS A 354 37.59 22.59 -7.54
CA LYS A 354 38.74 23.22 -6.86
C LYS A 354 39.18 22.42 -5.64
N ILE A 355 38.28 21.95 -4.79
CA ILE A 355 38.60 21.11 -3.63
C ILE A 355 39.29 19.80 -4.06
N ASN A 356 38.78 19.15 -5.12
CA ASN A 356 39.33 17.93 -5.68
C ASN A 356 40.78 18.13 -6.20
N SER A 357 41.11 19.30 -6.76
CA SER A 357 42.48 19.60 -7.22
C SER A 357 43.50 19.75 -6.09
N PHE A 358 43.03 19.95 -4.85
CA PHE A 358 43.84 19.96 -3.64
C PHE A 358 43.92 18.59 -2.94
N GLY A 359 43.38 17.52 -3.55
CA GLY A 359 43.57 16.14 -3.10
C GLY A 359 42.46 15.58 -2.20
N VAL A 360 41.42 16.35 -1.87
CA VAL A 360 40.23 15.83 -1.19
C VAL A 360 39.26 15.33 -2.24
N GLN A 361 39.13 14.01 -2.39
CA GLN A 361 38.20 13.43 -3.37
C GLN A 361 36.76 13.51 -2.86
N LEU A 362 35.92 14.27 -3.57
CA LEU A 362 34.51 14.44 -3.30
C LEU A 362 33.72 14.33 -4.61
N GLU A 363 32.84 13.33 -4.70
CA GLU A 363 31.98 13.08 -5.86
C GLU A 363 30.66 13.86 -5.73
N LEU A 364 30.20 14.47 -6.82
CA LEU A 364 28.98 15.28 -6.82
C LEU A 364 27.82 14.55 -7.48
N LEU A 365 26.68 14.59 -6.80
CA LEU A 365 25.43 14.06 -7.30
C LEU A 365 24.30 15.09 -7.18
N TYR A 366 23.78 15.51 -8.34
CA TYR A 366 22.57 16.32 -8.39
C TYR A 366 21.32 15.44 -8.23
N VAL A 367 20.49 15.76 -7.25
CA VAL A 367 19.24 15.03 -6.94
C VAL A 367 17.97 15.83 -7.22
N GLY A 368 18.08 16.94 -7.95
CA GLY A 368 16.92 17.74 -8.33
C GLY A 368 16.35 18.58 -7.20
N CYS A 369 15.15 19.09 -7.42
CA CYS A 369 14.34 19.77 -6.41
C CYS A 369 13.03 19.03 -6.19
N LYS A 370 12.38 19.32 -5.06
CA LYS A 370 11.05 18.80 -4.75
C LYS A 370 10.06 19.28 -5.83
N ASN A 371 9.22 18.37 -6.31
CA ASN A 371 8.25 18.59 -7.40
C ASN A 371 8.89 18.99 -8.75
N PRO A 372 9.73 18.12 -9.35
CA PRO A 372 10.47 18.47 -10.56
C PRO A 372 9.58 18.70 -11.79
N SER A 373 8.32 18.21 -11.78
CA SER A 373 7.34 18.44 -12.84
C SER A 373 6.84 19.89 -12.94
N GLU A 374 6.92 20.66 -11.86
CA GLU A 374 6.53 22.06 -11.82
C GLU A 374 7.70 23.01 -12.14
N LYS A 375 8.87 22.46 -12.42
CA LYS A 375 10.15 23.18 -12.47
C LYS A 375 10.92 22.84 -13.74
N ASN A 376 11.91 23.67 -14.07
CA ASN A 376 12.78 23.50 -15.23
C ASN A 376 13.87 22.43 -15.01
N VAL A 377 13.60 21.37 -14.23
CA VAL A 377 14.61 20.38 -13.83
C VAL A 377 15.21 19.66 -15.03
N ASN A 378 14.42 19.33 -16.06
CA ASN A 378 14.96 18.75 -17.30
C ASN A 378 15.95 19.68 -18.01
N THR A 379 15.66 20.98 -18.04
CA THR A 379 16.59 21.97 -18.61
C THR A 379 17.88 22.01 -17.79
N ILE A 380 17.78 21.94 -16.46
CA ILE A 380 18.94 21.90 -15.58
C ILE A 380 19.77 20.64 -15.81
N ILE A 381 19.15 19.46 -15.88
CA ILE A 381 19.84 18.19 -16.17
C ILE A 381 20.58 18.29 -17.51
N ASN A 382 19.91 18.79 -18.56
CA ASN A 382 20.53 18.95 -19.87
C ASN A 382 21.74 19.90 -19.83
N ILE A 383 21.67 20.98 -19.06
CA ILE A 383 22.79 21.92 -18.89
C ILE A 383 23.94 21.26 -18.12
N ILE A 384 23.64 20.53 -17.04
CA ILE A 384 24.65 19.78 -16.27
C ILE A 384 25.41 18.80 -17.18
N GLU A 385 24.70 18.10 -18.07
CA GLU A 385 25.29 17.19 -19.04
C GLU A 385 26.10 17.93 -20.13
N GLN A 386 25.58 19.03 -20.68
CA GLN A 386 26.26 19.82 -21.71
C GLN A 386 27.54 20.50 -21.21
N GLU A 387 27.52 20.98 -19.97
CA GLU A 387 28.64 21.67 -19.33
C GLU A 387 29.59 20.72 -18.56
N ASP A 388 29.31 19.41 -18.55
CA ASP A 388 30.05 18.38 -17.81
C ASP A 388 30.33 18.80 -16.35
N LEU A 389 29.26 19.24 -15.66
CA LEU A 389 29.38 19.79 -14.31
C LEU A 389 29.59 18.67 -13.29
N CYS A 390 28.67 17.72 -13.22
CA CYS A 390 28.67 16.58 -12.30
C CYS A 390 27.74 15.46 -12.78
N ASN A 391 27.68 14.37 -12.00
CA ASN A 391 26.70 13.32 -12.21
C ASN A 391 25.31 13.80 -11.77
N SER A 392 24.31 13.52 -12.61
CA SER A 392 22.93 13.92 -12.37
C SER A 392 22.01 12.70 -12.34
N LEU A 393 21.03 12.70 -11.43
CA LEU A 393 19.92 11.77 -11.51
C LEU A 393 19.01 12.13 -12.70
N THR A 394 18.57 11.13 -13.46
CA THR A 394 17.49 11.30 -14.44
C THR A 394 16.20 11.77 -13.74
N LEU A 395 15.31 12.47 -14.45
CA LEU A 395 14.03 12.95 -13.91
C LEU A 395 13.26 11.88 -13.10
N ASN A 396 13.20 10.67 -13.63
CA ASN A 396 12.51 9.55 -12.97
C ASN A 396 13.17 9.21 -11.63
N LYS A 397 14.50 9.11 -11.59
CA LYS A 397 15.26 8.87 -10.35
C LYS A 397 15.15 10.02 -9.34
N ILE A 398 15.05 11.27 -9.80
CA ILE A 398 14.77 12.43 -8.93
C ILE A 398 13.40 12.27 -8.26
N ASN A 399 12.35 11.96 -9.03
CA ASN A 399 11.02 11.70 -8.46
C ASN A 399 11.06 10.60 -7.38
N LEU A 400 11.85 9.56 -7.63
CA LEU A 400 12.00 8.44 -6.69
C LEU A 400 12.79 8.83 -5.44
N PHE A 401 13.82 9.66 -5.56
CA PHE A 401 14.56 10.20 -4.43
C PHE A 401 13.64 10.93 -3.45
N TRP A 402 12.85 11.88 -3.95
CA TRP A 402 11.94 12.66 -3.10
C TRP A 402 10.83 11.79 -2.51
N PHE A 403 10.29 10.87 -3.30
CA PHE A 403 9.28 9.94 -2.82
C PHE A 403 9.81 8.96 -1.77
N ARG A 404 11.08 8.54 -1.86
CA ARG A 404 11.74 7.72 -0.83
C ARG A 404 11.85 8.49 0.49
N LEU A 405 12.22 9.77 0.46
CA LEU A 405 12.25 10.61 1.67
C LEU A 405 10.86 10.73 2.31
N GLU A 406 9.80 10.88 1.50
CA GLU A 406 8.42 10.85 2.00
C GLU A 406 8.07 9.51 2.65
N ALA A 407 8.47 8.39 2.04
CA ALA A 407 8.27 7.05 2.59
C ALA A 407 9.01 6.86 3.93
N ILE A 408 10.24 7.37 4.05
CA ILE A 408 11.01 7.37 5.31
C ILE A 408 10.25 8.13 6.40
N LYS A 409 9.83 9.38 6.13
CA LYS A 409 9.06 10.19 7.10
C LYS A 409 7.77 9.47 7.54
N LYS A 410 7.06 8.88 6.58
CA LYS A 410 5.80 8.16 6.84
C LYS A 410 6.02 6.87 7.65
N SER A 411 7.05 6.09 7.32
CA SER A 411 7.39 4.85 8.03
C SER A 411 7.84 5.13 9.47
N ILE A 412 8.70 6.13 9.70
CA ILE A 412 9.11 6.53 11.05
C ILE A 412 7.92 7.04 11.86
N GLY A 413 7.00 7.80 11.25
CA GLY A 413 5.80 8.29 11.92
C GLY A 413 4.87 7.20 12.45
N ARG A 414 4.97 5.95 11.94
CA ARG A 414 4.25 4.78 12.46
C ARG A 414 4.98 4.05 13.59
N GLN A 415 6.25 4.35 13.81
CA GLN A 415 7.03 3.71 14.88
C GLN A 415 6.60 4.24 16.25
N ASN A 416 6.35 3.33 17.18
CA ASN A 416 6.03 3.67 18.56
C ASN A 416 6.62 2.60 19.51
N PRO A 417 7.46 2.98 20.50
CA PRO A 417 8.01 4.32 20.74
C PRO A 417 9.06 4.73 19.71
N ILE A 418 9.21 6.05 19.49
CA ILE A 418 10.25 6.60 18.62
C ILE A 418 11.56 6.70 19.41
N SER A 419 12.60 6.01 18.94
CA SER A 419 13.94 6.13 19.53
C SER A 419 14.58 7.48 19.19
N PHE A 420 15.56 7.93 19.98
CA PHE A 420 16.29 9.16 19.70
C PHE A 420 16.93 9.18 18.30
N ARG A 421 17.43 8.03 17.82
CA ARG A 421 17.99 7.88 16.47
C ARG A 421 16.94 8.13 15.38
N LEU A 422 15.76 7.53 15.53
CA LEU A 422 14.65 7.74 14.60
C LEU A 422 14.12 9.17 14.65
N TYR A 423 14.11 9.79 15.82
CA TYR A 423 13.79 11.21 15.95
C TYR A 423 14.78 12.07 15.15
N LYS A 424 16.08 11.82 15.26
CA LYS A 424 17.11 12.52 14.46
C LYS A 424 16.84 12.36 12.95
N ILE A 425 16.65 11.12 12.46
CA ILE A 425 16.34 10.87 11.04
C ILE A 425 15.06 11.61 10.62
N SER A 426 13.99 11.52 11.42
CA SER A 426 12.72 12.19 11.12
C SER A 426 12.85 13.71 11.01
N THR A 427 13.67 14.32 11.87
CA THR A 427 13.93 15.77 11.85
C THR A 427 14.69 16.15 10.58
N GLU A 428 15.79 15.48 10.28
CA GLU A 428 16.62 15.76 9.10
C GLU A 428 15.83 15.57 7.79
N VAL A 429 15.06 14.49 7.68
CA VAL A 429 14.19 14.23 6.53
C VAL A 429 13.09 15.28 6.42
N SER A 430 12.50 15.70 7.54
CA SER A 430 11.48 16.76 7.54
C SER A 430 12.06 18.08 7.07
N GLU A 431 13.26 18.43 7.51
CA GLU A 431 13.94 19.63 7.03
C GLU A 431 14.15 19.59 5.52
N LEU A 432 14.62 18.48 4.94
CA LEU A 432 14.79 18.35 3.49
C LEU A 432 13.46 18.45 2.73
N LEU A 433 12.38 17.85 3.28
CA LEU A 433 11.06 17.86 2.65
C LEU A 433 10.33 19.21 2.78
N GLU A 434 10.64 19.99 3.81
CA GLU A 434 9.99 21.29 4.09
C GLU A 434 10.74 22.47 3.49
N MET A 435 11.93 22.23 2.92
CA MET A 435 12.65 23.24 2.15
C MET A 435 11.77 23.83 1.06
N LYS A 436 11.77 25.16 1.00
CA LYS A 436 11.13 25.88 -0.09
C LYS A 436 11.91 25.61 -1.37
N SER A 437 11.21 25.66 -2.51
CA SER A 437 11.80 25.33 -3.80
C SER A 437 12.97 26.21 -4.22
N ASP A 438 13.13 27.39 -3.59
CA ASP A 438 14.17 28.39 -3.84
C ASP A 438 15.40 28.25 -2.91
N GLN A 439 15.40 27.26 -2.01
CA GLN A 439 16.48 27.00 -1.07
C GLN A 439 17.46 25.95 -1.63
N ASP A 440 18.70 26.37 -1.82
CA ASP A 440 19.78 25.49 -2.25
C ASP A 440 20.41 24.79 -1.05
N TRP A 441 20.68 23.49 -1.22
CA TRP A 441 21.26 22.68 -0.15
C TRP A 441 22.18 21.60 -0.71
N ALA A 442 23.15 21.22 0.10
CA ALA A 442 24.05 20.11 -0.10
C ALA A 442 24.21 19.30 1.21
N LEU A 443 24.29 17.98 1.08
CA LEU A 443 24.63 17.03 2.13
C LEU A 443 25.98 16.42 1.78
N ILE A 444 26.94 16.55 2.69
CA ILE A 444 28.29 16.01 2.54
C ILE A 444 28.49 14.89 3.57
N GLY A 445 28.96 13.75 3.10
CA GLY A 445 29.20 12.57 3.94
C GLY A 445 30.25 11.65 3.32
N GLY A 446 30.85 10.81 4.16
CA GLY A 446 31.70 9.71 3.68
C GLY A 446 30.84 8.46 3.44
N GLY A 447 31.12 7.68 2.39
CA GLY A 447 30.32 6.50 2.05
C GLY A 447 30.17 5.49 3.18
N LEU A 448 31.24 5.25 3.95
CA LEU A 448 31.22 4.33 5.11
C LEU A 448 30.97 5.04 6.45
N SER A 449 30.73 6.35 6.45
CA SER A 449 30.51 7.14 7.67
C SER A 449 29.02 7.31 7.95
N THR A 450 28.64 7.20 9.22
CA THR A 450 27.29 7.51 9.68
C THR A 450 27.04 9.00 9.90
N ASP A 451 28.06 9.84 9.67
CA ASP A 451 27.97 11.28 9.84
C ASP A 451 27.79 11.99 8.51
N VAL A 452 26.83 12.91 8.50
CA VAL A 452 26.50 13.78 7.37
C VAL A 452 26.45 15.21 7.90
N ILE A 453 26.92 16.16 7.08
CA ILE A 453 26.78 17.58 7.33
C ILE A 453 25.98 18.24 6.21
N LYS A 454 25.07 19.12 6.62
CA LYS A 454 24.25 19.93 5.73
C LYS A 454 24.89 21.31 5.53
N ILE A 455 24.93 21.73 4.27
CA ILE A 455 25.40 23.03 3.82
C ILE A 455 24.28 23.66 3.00
N ASP A 456 23.76 24.79 3.46
CA ASP A 456 22.80 25.60 2.72
C ASP A 456 23.52 26.67 1.88
N ARG A 457 22.74 27.44 1.09
CA ARG A 457 23.27 28.56 0.31
C ARG A 457 24.12 29.53 1.15
N GLU A 458 23.66 29.87 2.36
CA GLU A 458 24.32 30.86 3.22
C GLU A 458 25.68 30.34 3.72
N LYS A 459 25.76 29.06 4.07
CA LYS A 459 26.99 28.39 4.53
C LYS A 459 27.92 27.96 3.40
N THR A 460 27.50 28.03 2.14
CA THR A 460 28.35 27.64 0.99
C THR A 460 29.61 28.50 0.93
N LYS A 461 29.49 29.81 1.17
CA LYS A 461 30.64 30.70 1.20
C LYS A 461 31.59 30.39 2.36
N GLU A 462 31.03 30.16 3.56
CA GLU A 462 31.80 29.80 4.74
C GLU A 462 32.57 28.48 4.53
N PHE A 463 31.91 27.49 3.92
CA PHE A 463 32.53 26.21 3.55
C PHE A 463 33.75 26.38 2.64
N ILE A 464 33.66 27.28 1.67
CA ILE A 464 34.76 27.62 0.74
C ILE A 464 35.89 28.35 1.47
N ASP A 465 35.56 29.39 2.23
CA ASP A 465 36.53 30.25 2.90
C ASP A 465 37.33 29.46 3.95
N LEU A 466 36.69 28.47 4.59
CA LEU A 466 37.32 27.58 5.57
C LEU A 466 38.05 26.38 4.97
N PHE A 467 38.04 26.21 3.65
CA PHE A 467 38.71 25.07 3.00
C PHE A 467 40.15 24.83 3.50
N PRO A 468 41.02 25.86 3.62
CA PRO A 468 42.38 25.65 4.13
C PRO A 468 42.45 25.14 5.57
N LEU A 469 41.42 25.39 6.38
CA LEU A 469 41.34 24.98 7.78
C LEU A 469 40.83 23.54 7.89
N TRP A 470 39.66 23.25 7.33
CA TRP A 470 39.07 21.91 7.46
C TRP A 470 39.83 20.85 6.66
N SER A 471 40.40 21.19 5.49
CA SER A 471 41.18 20.24 4.67
C SER A 471 42.36 19.60 5.43
N ARG A 472 43.00 20.38 6.32
CA ARG A 472 44.09 19.88 7.19
C ARG A 472 43.61 18.87 8.23
N ASN A 473 42.35 18.98 8.64
CA ASN A 473 41.74 18.11 9.64
C ASN A 473 41.15 16.84 9.02
N VAL A 474 40.88 16.80 7.71
CA VAL A 474 40.26 15.64 7.03
C VAL A 474 41.06 14.35 7.27
N ALA A 475 42.39 14.41 7.17
CA ALA A 475 43.24 13.22 7.38
C ALA A 475 43.23 12.73 8.84
N ARG A 476 42.94 13.61 9.81
CA ARG A 476 42.97 13.30 11.25
C ARG A 476 41.61 12.87 11.79
N MET A 477 40.54 13.51 11.32
CA MET A 477 39.19 13.38 11.90
C MET A 477 38.15 12.85 10.91
N GLY A 478 38.49 12.73 9.62
CA GLY A 478 37.53 12.48 8.55
C GLY A 478 36.91 13.76 8.00
N LEU A 479 36.23 13.64 6.86
CA LEU A 479 35.72 14.78 6.10
C LEU A 479 34.72 15.61 6.91
N VAL A 480 33.70 14.95 7.46
CA VAL A 480 32.57 15.62 8.11
C VAL A 480 32.98 16.31 9.40
N ASP A 481 33.72 15.63 10.27
CA ASP A 481 34.23 16.22 11.50
C ASP A 481 35.27 17.32 11.23
N GLY A 482 36.08 17.17 10.18
CA GLY A 482 36.98 18.21 9.70
C GLY A 482 36.22 19.50 9.38
N ILE A 483 35.13 19.40 8.61
CA ILE A 483 34.28 20.55 8.27
C ILE A 483 33.58 21.12 9.51
N ARG A 484 32.97 20.27 10.34
CA ARG A 484 32.25 20.70 11.55
C ARG A 484 33.16 21.47 12.51
N SER A 485 34.37 20.95 12.74
CA SER A 485 35.36 21.61 13.60
C SER A 485 35.75 23.01 13.11
N ALA A 486 35.75 23.24 11.80
CA ALA A 486 36.09 24.54 11.23
C ALA A 486 34.94 25.56 11.37
N PHE A 487 33.69 25.12 11.20
CA PHE A 487 32.51 25.97 11.47
C PHE A 487 32.41 26.32 12.96
N GLU A 488 32.66 25.35 13.85
CA GLU A 488 32.68 25.59 15.28
C GLU A 488 33.80 26.56 15.67
N ALA A 489 35.00 26.42 15.09
CA ALA A 489 36.12 27.31 15.36
C ALA A 489 35.86 28.78 15.00
N GLN A 490 34.99 29.08 14.02
CA GLN A 490 34.56 30.45 13.74
C GLN A 490 33.62 31.02 14.81
N ASN A 491 32.71 30.19 15.34
CA ASN A 491 31.80 30.59 16.41
C ASN A 491 32.52 30.86 17.74
N PHE A 492 33.76 30.39 17.87
CA PHE A 492 34.67 30.65 18.99
C PHE A 492 35.74 31.72 18.66
N GLY A 493 35.46 32.63 17.73
CA GLY A 493 36.26 33.82 17.52
C GLY A 493 36.25 34.74 18.74
N ASP A 494 37.44 34.92 19.33
CA ASP A 494 37.82 35.76 20.46
C ASP A 494 37.32 35.35 21.87
N GLU A 495 38.23 34.71 22.61
CA GLU A 495 38.29 34.63 24.09
C GLU A 495 36.97 34.56 24.87
N LYS A 496 36.39 33.37 24.92
CA LYS A 496 35.94 32.84 26.22
C LYS A 496 36.61 31.51 26.47
N LYS A 497 37.79 31.56 27.10
CA LYS A 497 38.24 30.43 27.91
C LYS A 497 37.07 30.06 28.81
N CYS A 498 36.56 28.84 28.69
CA CYS A 498 35.52 28.35 29.58
C CYS A 498 36.17 28.22 30.97
N TYR A 499 35.86 29.15 31.88
CA TYR A 499 36.31 29.13 33.27
C TYR A 499 35.28 28.45 34.19
N GLU A 500 34.32 27.74 33.60
CA GLU A 500 33.27 27.06 34.34
C GLU A 500 33.89 25.83 34.99
N SER A 501 33.99 25.88 36.31
CA SER A 501 34.51 24.80 37.14
C SER A 501 33.37 24.25 37.97
N GLU A 502 33.17 22.94 37.88
CA GLU A 502 32.18 22.23 38.67
C GLU A 502 32.92 21.43 39.74
N MET A 503 32.61 21.71 41.01
CA MET A 503 33.14 20.94 42.13
C MET A 503 32.22 19.75 42.38
N ILE A 504 32.66 18.58 41.95
CA ILE A 504 32.03 17.31 42.28
C ILE A 504 32.65 16.73 43.57
N PRO A 505 31.86 16.13 44.47
CA PRO A 505 32.39 15.38 45.59
C PRO A 505 33.34 14.29 45.09
N PHE A 506 34.54 14.23 45.65
CA PHE A 506 35.51 13.22 45.26
C PHE A 506 35.06 11.84 45.77
N GLU A 507 34.66 10.96 44.86
CA GLU A 507 34.43 9.53 45.12
C GLU A 507 35.49 8.69 44.40
N GLU A 508 36.23 7.90 45.18
CA GLU A 508 37.35 7.11 44.70
C GLU A 508 36.85 5.94 43.82
N GLY A 509 37.11 5.99 42.51
CA GLY A 509 36.83 4.90 41.56
C GLY A 509 35.70 5.14 40.54
N LEU A 510 35.01 6.28 40.55
CA LEU A 510 33.87 6.59 39.65
C LEU A 510 34.13 7.66 38.58
N ILE A 511 35.35 8.17 38.49
CA ILE A 511 35.69 9.31 37.62
C ILE A 511 36.26 8.78 36.30
N GLU A 512 35.48 8.81 35.21
CA GLU A 512 35.98 8.52 33.85
C GLU A 512 37.16 9.44 33.50
N ASP A 513 38.22 8.88 32.88
CA ASP A 513 39.50 9.59 32.64
C ASP A 513 39.34 10.86 31.78
N THR A 514 38.32 10.91 30.92
CA THR A 514 38.00 12.05 30.05
C THR A 514 36.62 12.61 30.38
N MET A 515 36.57 13.84 30.88
CA MET A 515 35.32 14.59 31.03
C MET A 515 35.25 15.73 30.03
N VAL A 516 34.03 16.02 29.59
CA VAL A 516 33.70 17.05 28.61
C VAL A 516 32.80 18.08 29.27
N CYS A 517 33.11 19.37 29.12
CA CYS A 517 32.35 20.47 29.73
C CYS A 517 30.88 20.43 29.28
N GLY A 518 29.95 20.51 30.24
CA GLY A 518 28.51 20.52 29.96
C GLY A 518 28.09 21.66 29.02
N SER A 519 28.73 22.82 29.16
CA SER A 519 28.42 24.07 28.46
C SER A 519 29.12 24.20 27.10
N CYS A 520 30.45 24.04 27.02
CA CYS A 520 31.21 24.31 25.79
C CYS A 520 31.64 23.06 25.02
N LYS A 521 31.38 21.87 25.56
CA LYS A 521 31.77 20.58 24.99
C LYS A 521 33.29 20.40 24.75
N GLY A 522 34.14 21.22 25.37
CA GLY A 522 35.59 21.04 25.39
C GLY A 522 36.06 20.07 26.48
N TYR A 523 37.26 19.49 26.35
CA TYR A 523 37.89 18.65 27.39
C TYR A 523 38.27 19.47 28.62
N VAL A 524 38.08 18.91 29.81
CA VAL A 524 38.31 19.60 31.10
C VAL A 524 39.58 19.07 31.81
N GLU A 525 40.44 19.95 32.30
CA GLU A 525 41.57 19.60 33.18
C GLU A 525 41.09 19.36 34.63
N LYS A 526 41.63 18.33 35.28
CA LYS A 526 41.21 17.91 36.63
C LYS A 526 42.17 18.44 37.70
N PHE A 527 41.63 19.01 38.77
CA PHE A 527 42.37 19.39 39.97
C PHE A 527 41.64 18.91 41.21
N VAL A 528 42.37 18.34 42.18
CA VAL A 528 41.82 17.95 43.49
C VAL A 528 41.99 19.12 44.46
N LEU A 529 40.89 19.57 45.05
CA LEU A 529 40.88 20.65 46.05
C LEU A 529 40.48 20.05 47.40
N TYR A 530 41.32 20.28 48.43
CA TYR A 530 41.02 19.93 49.80
C TYR A 530 40.43 21.14 50.50
N LYS A 531 39.23 21.00 51.06
CA LYS A 531 38.64 22.03 51.93
C LYS A 531 39.00 21.70 53.38
N CYS A 532 39.65 22.64 54.08
CA CYS A 532 39.75 22.56 55.53
C CYS A 532 38.41 23.00 56.13
N ASP A 533 37.81 22.15 56.96
CA ASP A 533 36.70 22.56 57.81
C ASP A 533 37.29 23.16 59.09
N ASP A 534 36.93 24.41 59.41
CA ASP A 534 37.17 24.98 60.73
C ASP A 534 36.13 24.38 61.68
N GLU A 535 36.58 23.67 62.72
CA GLU A 535 35.72 23.15 63.81
C GLU A 535 35.03 24.25 64.61
#